data_AF-A0A2N5G3I0-F1
#
_entry.id   AF-A0A2N5G3I0-F1
#
_cell.length_a   1.000
_cell.length_b   1.000
_cell.length_c   1.000
_cell.angle_alpha   90.00
_cell.angle_beta   90.00
_cell.angle_gamma   90.00
#
_symmetry.space_group_name_H-M   'P 1'
#
loop_
_entity.id
_entity.type
_entity.pdbx_description
1 polymer ?
#
loop_
_entity_poly.entity_id
_entity_poly.type
_entity_poly.pdbx_seq_one_letter_code
_entity_poly.pdbx_strand_id
1 'polypeptide(L)' 'MIPTEVENRIASYFFHRYLPEEVMTKIVDRLLTHCVWNDEKELNFDELVSWAIEIIDQQLEDKRFR' A
#
# COMPACT_ATOMS: atom_id res chain seq x y z
N MET A 1 17.01 13.12 -10.50
CA MET A 1 15.93 12.96 -9.49
C MET A 1 14.74 13.77 -9.96
N ILE A 2 13.55 13.18 -9.95
CA ILE A 2 12.31 13.91 -10.17
C ILE A 2 11.81 14.49 -8.84
N PRO A 3 10.97 15.53 -8.84
CA PRO A 3 10.39 16.04 -7.60
C PRO A 3 9.54 14.99 -6.88
N THR A 4 9.57 14.95 -5.55
CA THR A 4 8.79 14.00 -4.72
C THR A 4 7.31 14.02 -5.04
N GLU A 5 6.75 15.20 -5.32
CA GLU A 5 5.34 15.32 -5.74
C GLU A 5 5.05 14.59 -7.06
N VAL A 6 6.00 14.64 -8.01
CA VAL A 6 5.87 13.90 -9.28
C VAL A 6 5.92 12.40 -9.02
N GLU A 7 6.82 11.95 -8.16
CA GLU A 7 6.95 10.55 -7.75
C GLU A 7 5.68 10.03 -7.05
N ASN A 8 5.13 10.80 -6.09
CA ASN A 8 3.91 10.46 -5.36
C ASN A 8 2.70 10.31 -6.30
N ARG A 9 2.58 11.18 -7.31
CA ARG A 9 1.50 11.09 -8.31
C ARG A 9 1.64 9.86 -9.19
N ILE A 10 2.86 9.49 -9.56
CA ILE A 10 3.12 8.24 -10.31
C ILE A 10 2.80 7.03 -9.43
N ALA A 11 3.25 7.02 -8.18
CA ALA A 11 3.00 5.93 -7.23
C ALA A 11 1.51 5.75 -6.95
N SER A 12 0.76 6.84 -6.71
CA SER A 12 -0.69 6.81 -6.52
C SER A 12 -1.42 6.27 -7.75
N TYR A 13 -1.04 6.72 -8.96
CA TYR A 13 -1.60 6.16 -10.19
C TYR A 13 -1.34 4.66 -10.31
N PHE A 14 -0.11 4.23 -10.01
CA PHE A 14 0.26 2.82 -10.05
C PHE A 14 -0.56 1.98 -9.07
N PHE A 15 -0.64 2.45 -7.82
CA PHE A 15 -1.40 1.82 -6.74
C PHE A 15 -2.86 1.60 -7.12
N HIS A 16 -3.53 2.60 -7.70
CA HIS A 16 -4.94 2.48 -8.06
C HIS A 16 -5.20 1.75 -9.38
N ARG A 17 -4.24 1.70 -10.32
CA ARG A 17 -4.48 1.20 -11.68
C ARG A 17 -3.88 -0.16 -11.99
N TYR A 18 -2.72 -0.47 -11.45
CA TYR A 18 -1.95 -1.67 -11.83
C TYR A 18 -1.84 -2.69 -10.72
N LEU A 19 -2.11 -2.31 -9.47
CA LEU A 19 -2.15 -3.26 -8.38
C LEU A 19 -3.34 -4.22 -8.59
N PRO A 20 -3.15 -5.55 -8.53
CA PRO A 20 -4.26 -6.48 -8.69
C PRO A 20 -5.32 -6.24 -7.60
N GLU A 21 -6.58 -6.33 -7.98
CA GLU A 21 -7.72 -6.05 -7.09
C GLU A 21 -7.66 -6.85 -5.79
N GLU A 22 -7.30 -8.13 -5.85
CA GLU A 22 -7.14 -8.99 -4.67
C GLU A 22 -6.08 -8.48 -3.69
N VAL A 23 -4.98 -7.90 -4.19
CA VAL A 23 -3.93 -7.32 -3.37
C VAL A 23 -4.41 -6.02 -2.73
N MET A 24 -5.09 -5.18 -3.52
CA MET A 24 -5.69 -3.94 -3.06
C MET A 24 -6.70 -4.19 -1.94
N THR A 25 -7.60 -5.16 -2.10
CA THR A 25 -8.58 -5.53 -1.09
C THR A 25 -7.91 -5.99 0.20
N LYS A 26 -6.86 -6.84 0.12
CA LYS A 26 -6.10 -7.27 1.31
C LYS A 26 -5.46 -6.09 2.05
N ILE A 27 -4.88 -5.14 1.33
CA ILE A 27 -4.29 -3.93 1.93
C ILE A 27 -5.37 -3.10 2.60
N VAL A 28 -6.47 -2.80 1.90
CA VAL A 28 -7.56 -1.98 2.44
C VAL A 28 -8.16 -2.64 3.68
N ASP A 29 -8.53 -3.92 3.62
CA ASP A 29 -9.12 -4.63 4.76
C ASP A 29 -8.19 -4.62 5.99
N ARG A 30 -6.88 -4.80 5.75
CA ARG A 30 -5.88 -4.76 6.82
C ARG A 30 -5.76 -3.37 7.43
N LEU A 31 -5.64 -2.32 6.62
CA LEU A 31 -5.38 -0.97 7.11
C LEU A 31 -6.64 -0.28 7.65
N LEU A 32 -7.81 -0.54 7.06
CA LEU A 32 -9.07 0.13 7.39
C LEU A 32 -9.47 -0.14 8.85
N THR A 33 -9.16 -1.32 9.37
CA THR A 33 -9.37 -1.64 10.80
C THR A 33 -8.52 -0.77 11.73
N HIS A 34 -7.38 -0.25 11.28
CA HIS A 34 -6.57 0.66 12.10
C HIS A 34 -6.92 2.13 11.86
N CYS A 35 -7.24 2.49 10.62
CA CYS A 35 -7.58 3.87 10.24
C CYS A 35 -8.99 4.31 10.68
N VAL A 36 -9.94 3.39 10.87
CA VAL A 36 -11.31 3.74 11.30
C VAL A 36 -11.41 3.90 12.83
N TRP A 37 -10.57 3.19 13.58
CA TRP A 37 -10.70 3.10 15.03
C TRP A 37 -9.80 4.08 15.80
N ASN A 38 -8.83 4.69 15.12
CA ASN A 38 -7.90 5.64 15.70
C ASN A 38 -8.03 7.00 15.01
N ASP A 39 -7.78 8.07 15.77
CA ASP A 39 -7.60 9.39 15.17
C ASP A 39 -6.35 9.41 14.29
N GLU A 40 -6.39 10.17 13.20
CA GLU A 40 -5.28 10.26 12.23
C GLU A 40 -3.94 10.66 12.89
N LYS A 41 -3.99 11.41 13.99
CA LYS A 41 -2.81 11.85 14.76
C LYS A 41 -2.18 10.73 15.59
N GLU A 42 -2.89 9.64 15.81
CA GLU A 42 -2.45 8.47 16.57
C GLU A 42 -2.00 7.32 15.64
N LEU A 43 -2.20 7.49 14.33
CA LEU A 43 -1.77 6.51 13.34
C LEU A 43 -0.25 6.54 13.17
N ASN A 44 0.37 5.38 13.34
CA ASN A 44 1.75 5.16 12.95
C ASN A 44 1.82 4.87 11.44
N PHE A 45 1.99 5.92 10.63
CA PHE A 45 2.05 5.79 9.18
C PHE A 45 3.16 4.84 8.69
N ASP A 46 4.31 4.83 9.35
CA ASP A 46 5.43 3.96 8.97
C ASP A 46 5.07 2.48 9.13
N GLU A 47 4.36 2.13 10.19
CA GLU A 47 3.88 0.76 10.44
C GLU A 47 2.79 0.34 9.44
N LEU A 48 1.83 1.22 9.16
CA LEU A 48 0.78 0.98 8.16
C LEU A 48 1.37 0.76 6.76
N VAL A 49 2.34 1.59 6.37
CA VAL A 49 3.07 1.45 5.11
C VAL A 49 3.86 0.14 5.08
N SER A 50 4.52 -0.23 6.18
CA SER A 50 5.28 -1.49 6.26
C SER A 50 4.38 -2.71 6.04
N TRP A 51 3.20 -2.76 6.65
CA TRP A 51 2.24 -3.85 6.42
C TRP A 51 1.74 -3.91 4.97
N ALA A 52 1.50 -2.75 4.35
CA ALA A 52 1.11 -2.71 2.94
C ALA A 52 2.22 -3.26 2.03
N ILE A 53 3.48 -2.91 2.30
CA ILE A 53 4.64 -3.41 1.56
C ILE A 53 4.76 -4.94 1.72
N GLU A 54 4.62 -5.48 2.93
CA GLU A 54 4.66 -6.93 3.16
C GLU A 54 3.62 -7.69 2.32
N ILE A 55 2.40 -7.16 2.20
CA ILE A 55 1.33 -7.76 1.38
C ILE A 55 1.70 -7.71 -0.11
N ILE A 56 2.27 -6.59 -0.57
CA ILE A 56 2.69 -6.42 -1.97
C ILE A 56 3.85 -7.38 -2.27
N ASP A 57 4.85 -7.44 -1.39
CA ASP A 57 6.02 -8.30 -1.56
C ASP A 57 5.64 -9.77 -1.59
N GLN A 58 4.78 -10.24 -0.68
CA GLN A 58 4.26 -11.62 -0.71
C GLN A 58 3.61 -11.95 -2.06
N GLN A 59 2.85 -11.02 -2.63
CA GLN A 59 2.18 -11.21 -3.92
C GLN A 59 3.14 -11.17 -5.11
N LEU A 60 4.23 -10.40 -5.01
CA LEU A 60 5.28 -10.37 -6.03
C LEU A 60 6.22 -11.56 -5.92
N GLU A 61 6.47 -12.05 -4.70
CA GLU A 61 7.26 -13.26 -4.45
C GLU A 61 6.52 -14.53 -4.87
N ASP A 62 5.21 -14.61 -4.62
CA ASP A 62 4.35 -15.69 -5.15
C ASP A 62 4.25 -15.64 -6.68
N LYS A 63 4.41 -14.45 -7.26
CA LYS A 63 4.52 -14.22 -8.71
C LYS A 63 5.96 -14.28 -9.22
N ARG A 64 6.93 -14.84 -8.48
CA ARG A 64 8.27 -15.12 -9.01
C ARG A 64 8.15 -15.95 -10.29
N PHE A 65 8.14 -15.20 -11.39
CA PHE A 65 8.53 -15.50 -12.74
C PHE A 65 8.96 -16.96 -12.92
N ARG A 66 8.00 -17.79 -13.31
CA ARG A 66 8.27 -19.10 -13.90
C ARG A 66 7.97 -19.02 -15.39
#